data_AF-A0A3A8PLN1-F1
#
_entry.id   AF-A0A3A8PLN1-F1
#
_cell.length_a   1.000
_cell.length_b   1.000
_cell.length_c   1.000
_cell.angle_alpha   90.00
_cell.angle_beta   90.00
_cell.angle_gamma   90.00
#
_symmetry.space_group_name_H-M   'P 1'
#
loop_
_entity.id
_entity.type
_entity.pdbx_description
1 polymer ?
#
loop_
_entity_poly.entity_id
_entity_poly.type
_entity_poly.pdbx_seq_one_letter_code
_entity_poly.pdbx_strand_id
1 'polypeptide(L)'
;MGHHGAMRITLALILGLLLAQVARAEPDSFGLGSGRDGVLTVVKGSVAFISDAAPLKQSVAAGALALTVPGLKVGAGDLVMIHTSIGLLPAPVLGSAKAVALDATVVGRWELARLGAVDATTGVLKLTQSLRFAYAATRSQVLRVPEYSDVIVEAGGRLSVTPWDGRSGGILAMLVSGKLVNDGTIDADGAGFRGGTFLNHPVIMGCTGFAVAEADGGAARGEGVAGTVSGGGG
;
A
#
# COMPACT_ATOMS: atom_id res chain seq x y z
N MET A 1 18.43 -0.69 -63.74
CA MET A 1 18.27 0.21 -62.58
C MET A 1 16.81 0.66 -62.55
N GLY A 2 15.96 0.38 -61.58
CA GLY A 2 16.06 -0.28 -60.29
C GLY A 2 14.73 -0.01 -59.59
N HIS A 3 13.90 -1.03 -59.36
CA HIS A 3 12.63 -0.92 -58.61
C HIS A 3 12.42 -2.23 -57.81
N HIS A 4 13.32 -2.50 -56.87
CA HIS A 4 13.19 -3.59 -55.88
C HIS A 4 13.28 -3.08 -54.42
N GLY A 5 13.00 -1.80 -54.19
CA GLY A 5 13.19 -1.16 -52.88
C GLY A 5 11.96 -1.00 -51.99
N ALA A 6 10.74 -1.05 -52.54
CA ALA A 6 9.55 -0.61 -51.81
C ALA A 6 8.80 -1.70 -51.04
N MET A 7 8.94 -2.99 -51.42
CA MET A 7 8.12 -4.08 -50.85
C MET A 7 8.72 -4.75 -49.61
N ARG A 8 9.99 -4.44 -49.25
CA ARG A 8 10.67 -5.04 -48.09
C ARG A 8 10.52 -4.23 -46.79
N ILE A 9 10.07 -2.98 -46.87
CA ILE A 9 9.95 -2.10 -45.70
C ILE A 9 8.56 -2.23 -45.04
N THR A 10 7.51 -2.50 -45.83
CA THR A 10 6.14 -2.66 -45.31
C THR A 10 5.92 -3.96 -44.54
N LEU A 11 6.70 -5.02 -44.83
CA LEU A 11 6.59 -6.30 -44.12
C LEU A 11 7.23 -6.26 -42.72
N ALA A 12 8.22 -5.38 -42.51
CA ALA A 12 8.86 -5.21 -41.20
C ALA A 12 7.98 -4.45 -40.19
N LEU A 13 7.09 -3.57 -40.67
CA LEU A 13 6.18 -2.81 -39.79
C LEU A 13 5.05 -3.69 -39.23
N ILE A 14 4.58 -4.68 -40.01
CA ILE A 14 3.48 -5.57 -39.62
C ILE A 14 3.98 -6.65 -38.63
N LEU A 15 5.24 -7.08 -38.73
CA LEU A 15 5.83 -8.01 -37.75
C LEU A 15 6.15 -7.35 -36.39
N GLY A 16 6.40 -6.03 -36.36
CA GLY A 16 6.68 -5.29 -35.12
C GLY A 16 5.44 -5.07 -34.24
N LEU A 17 4.24 -5.08 -34.82
CA LEU A 17 2.97 -4.92 -34.09
C LEU A 17 2.47 -6.20 -33.42
N LEU A 18 3.02 -7.37 -33.76
CA LEU A 18 2.68 -8.67 -33.15
C LEU A 18 3.52 -9.00 -31.90
N LEU A 19 4.54 -8.20 -31.58
CA LEU A 19 5.36 -8.33 -30.37
C LEU A 19 5.04 -7.30 -29.29
N ALA A 20 4.05 -6.42 -29.51
CA ALA A 20 3.46 -5.67 -28.43
C ALA A 20 2.67 -6.66 -27.57
N GLN A 21 3.34 -7.23 -26.56
CA GLN A 21 2.66 -7.84 -25.42
C GLN A 21 1.63 -6.80 -24.98
N VAL A 22 0.35 -7.10 -25.20
CA VAL A 22 -0.72 -6.30 -24.61
C VAL A 22 -0.49 -6.49 -23.12
N ALA A 23 0.19 -5.53 -22.50
CA ALA A 23 0.34 -5.43 -21.08
C ALA A 23 -1.06 -5.14 -20.55
N ARG A 24 -1.88 -6.20 -20.46
CA ARG A 24 -3.18 -6.15 -19.79
C ARG A 24 -2.84 -5.99 -18.32
N ALA A 25 -2.68 -4.74 -17.94
CA ALA A 25 -3.01 -4.23 -16.63
C ALA A 25 -4.29 -4.94 -16.16
N GLU A 26 -4.19 -5.98 -15.33
CA GLU A 26 -5.33 -6.87 -15.07
C GLU A 26 -6.35 -6.20 -14.14
N PRO A 27 -7.62 -6.07 -14.56
CA PRO A 27 -8.76 -6.05 -13.63
C PRO A 27 -8.67 -7.21 -12.67
N ASP A 28 -9.05 -7.00 -11.40
CA ASP A 28 -8.88 -7.94 -10.29
C ASP A 28 -9.18 -9.39 -10.73
N SER A 29 -8.11 -10.13 -11.00
CA SER A 29 -8.11 -11.47 -11.59
C SER A 29 -7.83 -12.54 -10.55
N PHE A 30 -7.51 -12.13 -9.33
CA PHE A 30 -7.08 -13.02 -8.27
C PHE A 30 -8.27 -13.66 -7.55
N GLY A 31 -9.47 -13.07 -7.65
CA GLY A 31 -10.70 -13.62 -7.10
C GLY A 31 -10.58 -13.88 -5.60
N LEU A 32 -10.83 -15.12 -5.18
CA LEU A 32 -10.70 -15.54 -3.78
C LEU A 32 -9.30 -16.04 -3.41
N GLY A 33 -8.31 -15.82 -4.29
CA GLY A 33 -6.95 -16.29 -4.13
C GLY A 33 -6.76 -17.76 -4.46
N SER A 34 -5.51 -18.19 -4.44
CA SER A 34 -5.05 -19.52 -4.82
C SER A 34 -5.06 -20.54 -3.69
N GLY A 35 -5.25 -20.11 -2.43
CA GLY A 35 -5.13 -20.97 -1.26
C GLY A 35 -3.69 -21.41 -0.93
N ARG A 36 -2.68 -20.82 -1.60
CA ARG A 36 -1.26 -21.19 -1.49
C ARG A 36 -0.68 -21.05 -0.08
N ASP A 37 -1.27 -20.22 0.77
CA ASP A 37 -0.85 -20.03 2.16
C ASP A 37 -1.46 -21.07 3.11
N GLY A 38 -2.25 -22.02 2.60
CA GLY A 38 -2.83 -23.10 3.37
C GLY A 38 -3.87 -22.62 4.38
N VAL A 39 -4.05 -23.38 5.46
CA VAL A 39 -5.02 -23.06 6.51
C VAL A 39 -4.37 -22.17 7.57
N LEU A 40 -5.03 -21.07 7.91
CA LEU A 40 -4.71 -20.27 9.09
C LEU A 40 -5.66 -20.63 10.24
N THR A 41 -5.10 -21.02 11.38
CA THR A 41 -5.86 -21.16 12.63
C THR A 41 -5.32 -20.19 13.68
N VAL A 42 -6.15 -19.25 14.12
CA VAL A 42 -5.85 -18.33 15.22
C VAL A 42 -6.49 -18.90 16.48
N VAL A 43 -5.65 -19.54 17.28
CA VAL A 43 -6.11 -20.26 18.48
C VAL A 43 -6.47 -19.33 19.63
N LYS A 44 -7.33 -19.80 20.51
CA LYS A 44 -7.72 -19.09 21.74
C LYS A 44 -6.50 -18.59 22.53
N GLY A 45 -6.53 -17.33 22.94
CA GLY A 45 -5.48 -16.70 23.74
C GLY A 45 -4.25 -16.26 22.94
N SER A 46 -4.29 -16.36 21.61
CA SER A 46 -3.24 -15.89 20.72
C SER A 46 -3.69 -14.70 19.87
N VAL A 47 -2.71 -13.89 19.48
CA VAL A 47 -2.88 -12.82 18.48
C VAL A 47 -2.01 -13.16 17.28
N ALA A 48 -2.61 -13.28 16.11
CA ALA A 48 -1.92 -13.46 14.85
C ALA A 48 -1.86 -12.12 14.11
N PHE A 49 -0.67 -11.75 13.64
CA PHE A 49 -0.46 -10.58 12.79
C PHE A 49 -0.23 -11.02 11.35
N ILE A 50 -1.07 -10.54 10.43
CA ILE A 50 -0.92 -10.80 8.99
C ILE A 50 -0.55 -9.52 8.24
N SER A 51 -0.38 -9.67 6.92
CA SER A 51 -0.17 -8.55 6.00
C SER A 51 1.09 -7.73 6.29
N ASP A 52 2.25 -8.41 6.32
CA ASP A 52 3.56 -7.72 6.40
C ASP A 52 3.63 -6.62 5.35
N ALA A 53 4.08 -5.43 5.76
CA ALA A 53 4.00 -4.21 4.97
C ALA A 53 5.29 -3.41 5.06
N ALA A 54 5.65 -2.75 3.96
CA ALA A 54 6.83 -1.90 3.89
C ALA A 54 6.59 -0.72 2.93
N PRO A 55 7.29 0.40 3.12
CA PRO A 55 7.11 1.56 2.26
C PRO A 55 7.66 1.32 0.85
N LEU A 56 6.96 1.83 -0.16
CA LEU A 56 7.50 1.89 -1.52
C LEU A 56 8.70 2.85 -1.55
N LYS A 57 9.89 2.33 -1.86
CA LYS A 57 11.14 3.11 -1.80
C LYS A 57 11.29 4.08 -2.98
N GLN A 58 10.80 3.70 -4.16
CA GLN A 58 10.93 4.45 -5.40
C GLN A 58 9.58 4.57 -6.09
N SER A 59 9.25 5.78 -6.56
CA SER A 59 8.01 6.02 -7.32
C SER A 59 8.02 5.19 -8.59
N VAL A 60 6.86 4.64 -8.93
CA VAL A 60 6.66 3.82 -10.12
C VAL A 60 5.55 4.41 -10.97
N ALA A 61 5.73 4.36 -12.29
CA ALA A 61 4.70 4.76 -13.25
C ALA A 61 3.73 3.61 -13.51
N ALA A 62 2.55 3.93 -14.06
CA ALA A 62 1.72 2.93 -14.71
C ALA A 62 2.54 2.20 -15.80
N GLY A 63 2.33 0.90 -15.96
CA GLY A 63 3.13 0.06 -16.85
C GLY A 63 4.38 -0.53 -16.19
N ALA A 64 4.77 -0.12 -14.97
CA ALA A 64 5.94 -0.67 -14.30
C ALA A 64 5.79 -2.17 -13.99
N LEU A 65 6.88 -2.92 -14.13
CA LEU A 65 6.98 -4.36 -13.86
C LEU A 65 7.85 -4.70 -12.65
N ALA A 66 8.27 -3.68 -11.89
CA ALA A 66 9.08 -3.88 -10.71
C ALA A 66 8.78 -2.84 -9.64
N LEU A 67 8.89 -3.26 -8.39
CA LEU A 67 8.80 -2.42 -7.19
C LEU A 67 10.11 -2.53 -6.41
N THR A 68 10.53 -1.48 -5.74
CA THR A 68 11.65 -1.53 -4.77
C THR A 68 11.08 -1.37 -3.38
N VAL A 69 11.05 -2.45 -2.60
CA VAL A 69 10.43 -2.55 -1.27
C VAL A 69 11.35 -3.33 -0.32
N PRO A 70 12.42 -2.69 0.20
CA PRO A 70 13.36 -3.37 1.09
C PRO A 70 12.68 -3.85 2.38
N GLY A 71 13.02 -5.06 2.82
CA GLY A 71 12.57 -5.60 4.10
C GLY A 71 11.20 -6.28 4.09
N LEU A 72 10.44 -6.21 2.98
CA LEU A 72 9.17 -6.92 2.85
C LEU A 72 9.41 -8.45 2.76
N LYS A 73 8.76 -9.22 3.63
CA LYS A 73 8.90 -10.68 3.66
C LYS A 73 7.96 -11.34 2.64
N VAL A 74 8.46 -11.52 1.42
CA VAL A 74 7.72 -12.13 0.31
C VAL A 74 8.60 -13.04 -0.55
N GLY A 75 7.97 -13.99 -1.23
CA GLY A 75 8.60 -14.89 -2.19
C GLY A 75 8.00 -14.81 -3.58
N ALA A 76 8.61 -15.53 -4.52
CA ALA A 76 8.05 -15.68 -5.86
C ALA A 76 6.65 -16.32 -5.80
N GLY A 77 5.75 -15.75 -6.59
CA GLY A 77 4.35 -16.11 -6.63
C GLY A 77 3.50 -15.45 -5.54
N ASP A 78 4.04 -14.81 -4.52
CA ASP A 78 3.20 -14.12 -3.52
C ASP A 78 2.37 -13.02 -4.16
N LEU A 79 1.21 -12.74 -3.55
CA LEU A 79 0.35 -11.63 -3.90
C LEU A 79 0.69 -10.43 -3.00
N VAL A 80 0.80 -9.25 -3.61
CA VAL A 80 0.99 -7.99 -2.88
C VAL A 80 -0.10 -7.00 -3.26
N MET A 81 -0.48 -6.15 -2.30
CA MET A 81 -1.27 -4.95 -2.54
C MET A 81 -0.34 -3.75 -2.48
N ILE A 82 -0.41 -2.90 -3.51
CA ILE A 82 0.19 -1.57 -3.49
C ILE A 82 -0.93 -0.60 -3.12
N HIS A 83 -0.71 0.25 -2.12
CA HIS A 83 -1.73 1.16 -1.59
C HIS A 83 -1.16 2.55 -1.34
N THR A 84 -1.81 3.60 -1.83
CA THR A 84 -1.49 5.00 -1.47
C THR A 84 -2.22 5.40 -0.19
N SER A 85 -1.50 5.41 0.93
CA SER A 85 -2.07 5.65 2.27
C SER A 85 -2.25 7.13 2.59
N ILE A 86 -1.39 7.99 2.06
CA ILE A 86 -1.38 9.43 2.38
C ILE A 86 -1.10 10.29 1.15
N GLY A 87 -1.26 11.60 1.31
CA GLY A 87 -0.84 12.60 0.35
C GLY A 87 -1.99 13.19 -0.44
N LEU A 88 -2.98 13.73 0.29
CA LEU A 88 -3.99 14.62 -0.30
C LEU A 88 -3.32 15.77 -1.07
N LEU A 89 -3.89 16.09 -2.23
CA LEU A 89 -3.46 17.18 -3.09
C LEU A 89 -4.67 17.96 -3.60
N PRO A 90 -4.76 19.29 -3.38
CA PRO A 90 -3.86 20.08 -2.54
C PRO A 90 -3.93 19.65 -1.06
N ALA A 91 -2.88 19.96 -0.29
CA ALA A 91 -2.90 19.73 1.15
C ALA A 91 -4.00 20.61 1.79
N PRO A 92 -4.79 20.08 2.76
CA PRO A 92 -5.76 20.88 3.48
C PRO A 92 -5.13 22.08 4.19
N VAL A 93 -5.82 23.22 4.14
CA VAL A 93 -5.39 24.43 4.84
C VAL A 93 -5.71 24.30 6.34
N LEU A 94 -4.72 24.56 7.19
CA LEU A 94 -4.88 24.50 8.64
C LEU A 94 -5.95 25.49 9.13
N GLY A 95 -6.79 25.05 10.08
CA GLY A 95 -7.87 25.86 10.65
C GLY A 95 -9.05 26.11 9.71
N SER A 96 -9.01 25.61 8.48
CA SER A 96 -10.13 25.73 7.54
C SER A 96 -11.26 24.77 7.90
N ALA A 97 -12.48 25.29 8.04
CA ALA A 97 -13.69 24.49 8.18
C ALA A 97 -14.27 24.00 6.83
N LYS A 98 -13.62 24.32 5.70
CA LYS A 98 -14.07 23.89 4.37
C LYS A 98 -13.95 22.37 4.24
N ALA A 99 -14.88 21.78 3.49
CA ALA A 99 -14.81 20.38 3.11
C ALA A 99 -13.50 20.06 2.39
N VAL A 100 -12.91 18.91 2.71
CA VAL A 100 -11.73 18.38 2.03
C VAL A 100 -12.20 17.50 0.88
N ALA A 101 -11.89 17.91 -0.35
CA ALA A 101 -12.20 17.13 -1.54
C ALA A 101 -11.23 15.95 -1.66
N LEU A 102 -11.77 14.73 -1.79
CA LEU A 102 -10.99 13.49 -1.93
C LEU A 102 -10.91 13.00 -3.39
N ASP A 103 -11.87 13.43 -4.22
CA ASP A 103 -12.07 13.03 -5.62
C ASP A 103 -10.92 13.44 -6.55
N ALA A 104 -10.25 14.54 -6.26
CA ALA A 104 -9.07 15.01 -6.98
C ALA A 104 -7.76 14.31 -6.56
N THR A 105 -7.81 13.40 -5.59
CA THR A 105 -6.63 12.77 -4.99
C THR A 105 -6.53 11.30 -5.35
N VAL A 106 -5.35 10.72 -5.14
CA VAL A 106 -5.11 9.28 -5.34
C VAL A 106 -4.99 8.53 -4.02
N VAL A 107 -5.33 9.15 -2.89
CA VAL A 107 -5.32 8.48 -1.58
C VAL A 107 -6.41 7.40 -1.58
N GLY A 108 -6.09 6.25 -0.99
CA GLY A 108 -6.96 5.07 -1.02
C GLY A 108 -6.91 4.31 -2.35
N ARG A 109 -6.10 4.76 -3.32
CA ARG A 109 -5.84 3.99 -4.54
C ARG A 109 -5.04 2.74 -4.18
N TRP A 110 -5.48 1.60 -4.70
CA TRP A 110 -4.75 0.36 -4.58
C TRP A 110 -4.89 -0.52 -5.81
N GLU A 111 -3.97 -1.48 -5.93
CA GLU A 111 -4.12 -2.63 -6.82
C GLU A 111 -3.37 -3.85 -6.26
N LEU A 112 -3.81 -5.04 -6.65
CA LEU A 112 -3.13 -6.29 -6.38
C LEU A 112 -2.18 -6.62 -7.52
N ALA A 113 -1.02 -7.20 -7.20
CA ALA A 113 -0.04 -7.66 -8.17
C ALA A 113 0.62 -8.95 -7.68
N ARG A 114 0.84 -9.90 -8.60
CA ARG A 114 1.55 -11.14 -8.28
C ARG A 114 3.03 -11.03 -8.59
N LEU A 115 3.87 -11.46 -7.66
CA LEU A 115 5.31 -11.47 -7.81
C LEU A 115 5.76 -12.63 -8.69
N GLY A 116 6.54 -12.36 -9.73
CA GLY A 116 7.21 -13.38 -10.54
C GLY A 116 8.56 -13.79 -9.96
N ALA A 117 9.28 -12.84 -9.37
CA ALA A 117 10.57 -13.08 -8.71
C ALA A 117 10.85 -12.01 -7.65
N VAL A 118 11.65 -12.36 -6.65
CA VAL A 118 12.07 -11.47 -5.55
C VAL A 118 13.57 -11.50 -5.42
N ASP A 119 14.21 -10.33 -5.43
CA ASP A 119 15.58 -10.15 -4.98
C ASP A 119 15.54 -9.63 -3.55
N ALA A 120 15.73 -10.53 -2.59
CA ALA A 120 15.68 -10.20 -1.16
C ALA A 120 16.86 -9.31 -0.72
N THR A 121 17.98 -9.31 -1.46
CA THR A 121 19.15 -8.49 -1.13
C THR A 121 18.91 -7.02 -1.46
N THR A 122 18.32 -6.76 -2.63
CA THR A 122 18.04 -5.39 -3.09
C THR A 122 16.64 -4.90 -2.73
N GLY A 123 15.74 -5.81 -2.35
CA GLY A 123 14.32 -5.53 -2.15
C GLY A 123 13.55 -5.32 -3.45
N VAL A 124 14.09 -5.72 -4.60
CA VAL A 124 13.41 -5.59 -5.89
C VAL A 124 12.41 -6.74 -6.07
N LEU A 125 11.15 -6.38 -6.22
CA LEU A 125 10.05 -7.30 -6.48
C LEU A 125 9.67 -7.20 -7.95
N LYS A 126 9.84 -8.27 -8.72
CA LYS A 126 9.45 -8.33 -10.13
C LYS A 126 8.02 -8.82 -10.25
N LEU A 127 7.17 -8.10 -10.97
CA LEU A 127 5.76 -8.42 -11.14
C LEU A 127 5.56 -9.33 -12.36
N THR A 128 4.56 -10.19 -12.30
CA THR A 128 4.13 -11.02 -13.43
C THR A 128 3.41 -10.19 -14.50
N GLN A 129 2.82 -9.07 -14.11
CA GLN A 129 2.08 -8.16 -14.97
C GLN A 129 2.36 -6.72 -14.56
N SER A 130 2.17 -5.81 -15.51
CA SER A 130 2.44 -4.38 -15.30
C SER A 130 1.38 -3.73 -14.41
N LEU A 131 1.79 -2.79 -13.56
CA LEU A 131 0.88 -1.96 -12.78
C LEU A 131 -0.05 -1.14 -13.67
N ARG A 132 -1.30 -0.98 -13.23
CA ARG A 132 -2.29 -0.14 -13.89
C ARG A 132 -2.13 1.32 -13.53
N PHE A 133 -1.68 1.58 -12.30
CA PHE A 133 -1.55 2.91 -11.76
C PHE A 133 -0.10 3.26 -11.44
N ALA A 134 0.14 4.58 -11.34
CA ALA A 134 1.37 5.09 -10.78
C ALA A 134 1.23 5.19 -9.25
N TYR A 135 2.33 4.93 -8.55
CA TYR A 135 2.43 5.09 -7.10
C TYR A 135 3.65 5.92 -6.75
N ALA A 136 3.44 6.95 -5.95
CA ALA A 136 4.52 7.77 -5.45
C ALA A 136 5.18 7.11 -4.24
N ALA A 137 6.52 7.14 -4.19
CA ALA A 137 7.28 6.89 -2.98
C ALA A 137 6.83 7.83 -1.85
N THR A 138 7.13 7.45 -0.60
CA THR A 138 6.77 8.16 0.66
C THR A 138 5.28 8.32 0.95
N ARG A 139 4.41 8.05 -0.02
CA ARG A 139 2.94 8.07 0.12
C ARG A 139 2.29 6.70 0.06
N SER A 140 2.99 5.76 -0.56
CA SER A 140 2.48 4.42 -0.83
C SER A 140 3.25 3.36 -0.05
N GLN A 141 2.52 2.34 0.37
CA GLN A 141 3.05 1.13 0.97
C GLN A 141 2.75 -0.07 0.08
N VAL A 142 3.52 -1.12 0.26
CA VAL A 142 3.28 -2.43 -0.32
C VAL A 142 3.14 -3.42 0.81
N LEU A 143 2.03 -4.17 0.82
CA LEU A 143 1.79 -5.22 1.80
C LEU A 143 1.58 -6.57 1.11
N ARG A 144 2.02 -7.64 1.78
CA ARG A 144 1.68 -9.00 1.38
C ARG A 144 0.19 -9.24 1.62
N VAL A 145 -0.48 -9.88 0.66
CA VAL A 145 -1.86 -10.35 0.81
C VAL A 145 -1.82 -11.88 0.81
N PRO A 146 -1.88 -12.51 1.98
CA PRO A 146 -1.94 -13.97 2.06
C PRO A 146 -3.20 -14.50 1.36
N GLU A 147 -3.08 -15.65 0.72
CA GLU A 147 -4.15 -16.37 0.03
C GLU A 147 -4.37 -17.73 0.73
N TYR A 148 -5.25 -17.75 1.72
CA TYR A 148 -5.52 -18.93 2.54
C TYR A 148 -6.53 -19.87 1.86
N SER A 149 -6.36 -21.17 2.10
CA SER A 149 -7.38 -22.17 1.76
C SER A 149 -8.56 -22.05 2.72
N ASP A 150 -8.29 -21.92 4.02
CA ASP A 150 -9.29 -21.67 5.05
C ASP A 150 -8.71 -20.78 6.15
N VAL A 151 -9.57 -20.04 6.83
CA VAL A 151 -9.22 -19.26 8.01
C VAL A 151 -10.18 -19.60 9.14
N ILE A 152 -9.63 -19.96 10.29
CA ILE A 152 -10.39 -20.27 11.51
C ILE A 152 -9.86 -19.36 12.60
N VAL A 153 -10.70 -18.46 13.10
CA VAL A 153 -10.41 -17.65 14.28
C VAL A 153 -11.25 -18.19 15.41
N GLU A 154 -10.62 -18.90 16.34
CA GLU A 154 -11.29 -19.51 17.49
C GLU A 154 -11.78 -18.46 18.48
N ALA A 155 -12.75 -18.81 19.31
CA ALA A 155 -13.21 -17.95 20.39
C ALA A 155 -12.06 -17.53 21.32
N GLY A 156 -11.82 -16.22 21.41
CA GLY A 156 -10.71 -15.62 22.17
C GLY A 156 -9.37 -15.59 21.43
N GLY A 157 -9.31 -16.01 20.17
CA GLY A 157 -8.22 -15.68 19.24
C GLY A 157 -8.45 -14.32 18.59
N ARG A 158 -7.38 -13.62 18.24
CA ARG A 158 -7.43 -12.31 17.55
C ARG A 158 -6.55 -12.31 16.30
N LEU A 159 -7.13 -12.02 15.15
CA LEU A 159 -6.40 -11.75 13.92
C LEU A 159 -6.29 -10.23 13.73
N SER A 160 -5.07 -9.71 13.63
CA SER A 160 -4.81 -8.29 13.50
C SER A 160 -3.63 -8.00 12.56
N VAL A 161 -3.16 -6.75 12.57
CA VAL A 161 -2.10 -6.25 11.68
C VAL A 161 -1.09 -5.42 12.43
N THR A 162 0.11 -5.33 11.87
CA THR A 162 1.14 -4.42 12.39
C THR A 162 0.61 -2.98 12.31
N PRO A 163 0.66 -2.21 13.41
CA PRO A 163 0.24 -0.81 13.40
C PRO A 163 0.99 0.04 12.39
N TRP A 164 0.31 1.07 11.88
CA TRP A 164 0.92 2.09 11.03
C TRP A 164 2.06 2.81 11.75
N ASP A 165 3.25 2.80 11.16
CA ASP A 165 4.47 3.37 11.73
C ASP A 165 4.77 4.81 11.25
N GLY A 166 3.86 5.39 10.45
CA GLY A 166 4.07 6.65 9.74
C GLY A 166 4.34 6.48 8.24
N ARG A 167 4.61 5.24 7.77
CA ARG A 167 4.95 4.94 6.37
C ARG A 167 4.32 3.65 5.84
N SER A 168 4.14 2.64 6.70
CA SER A 168 3.51 1.37 6.37
C SER A 168 2.83 0.72 7.58
N GLY A 169 1.95 -0.24 7.35
CA GLY A 169 1.12 -0.92 8.34
C GLY A 169 -0.35 -0.49 8.29
N GLY A 170 -1.13 -0.99 9.25
CA GLY A 170 -2.51 -0.58 9.48
C GLY A 170 -3.55 -1.07 8.46
N ILE A 171 -3.18 -1.95 7.54
CA ILE A 171 -4.09 -2.53 6.53
C ILE A 171 -4.17 -4.04 6.73
N LEU A 172 -5.38 -4.54 6.99
CA LEU A 172 -5.68 -5.97 7.03
C LEU A 172 -6.24 -6.40 5.68
N ALA A 173 -5.49 -7.24 4.97
CA ALA A 173 -5.90 -7.78 3.67
C ALA A 173 -5.46 -9.24 3.52
N MET A 174 -6.41 -10.10 3.21
CA MET A 174 -6.21 -11.51 2.88
C MET A 174 -7.27 -11.97 1.89
N LEU A 175 -6.96 -12.99 1.13
CA LEU A 175 -7.93 -13.73 0.30
C LEU A 175 -8.14 -15.12 0.92
N VAL A 176 -9.39 -15.61 0.90
CA VAL A 176 -9.75 -16.93 1.44
C VAL A 176 -10.56 -17.66 0.38
N SER A 177 -9.97 -18.72 -0.17
CA SER A 177 -10.55 -19.49 -1.28
C SER A 177 -11.63 -20.48 -0.82
N GLY A 178 -11.54 -20.95 0.42
CA GLY A 178 -12.53 -21.79 1.09
C GLY A 178 -13.28 -21.02 2.17
N LYS A 179 -13.23 -21.50 3.41
CA LYS A 179 -14.07 -21.06 4.51
C LYS A 179 -13.34 -20.09 5.44
N LEU A 180 -14.02 -19.00 5.81
CA LEU A 180 -13.67 -18.16 6.94
C LEU A 180 -14.64 -18.45 8.09
N VAL A 181 -14.16 -18.98 9.21
CA VAL A 181 -14.90 -19.01 10.49
C VAL A 181 -14.29 -18.04 11.45
N ASN A 182 -15.14 -17.21 12.03
CA ASN A 182 -14.73 -16.25 13.04
C ASN A 182 -15.63 -16.37 14.27
N ASP A 183 -15.13 -17.09 15.28
CA ASP A 183 -15.68 -17.12 16.63
C ASP A 183 -14.93 -16.19 17.59
N GLY A 184 -13.81 -15.59 17.12
CA GLY A 184 -13.00 -14.61 17.85
C GLY A 184 -13.11 -13.20 17.25
N THR A 185 -11.98 -12.50 17.16
CA THR A 185 -11.93 -11.12 16.65
C THR A 185 -11.02 -11.00 15.44
N ILE A 186 -11.48 -10.28 14.41
CA ILE A 186 -10.67 -9.83 13.27
C ILE A 186 -10.78 -8.31 13.23
N ASP A 187 -9.69 -7.60 13.52
CA ASP A 187 -9.71 -6.15 13.64
C ASP A 187 -8.35 -5.49 13.36
N ALA A 188 -8.40 -4.20 13.05
CA ALA A 188 -7.24 -3.32 12.96
C ALA A 188 -7.34 -2.19 14.00
N ASP A 189 -7.93 -2.48 15.18
CA ASP A 189 -8.20 -1.47 16.19
C ASP A 189 -6.90 -0.90 16.76
N GLY A 190 -6.78 0.43 16.71
CA GLY A 190 -5.58 1.15 17.11
C GLY A 190 -4.38 0.98 16.17
N ALA A 191 -4.55 0.29 15.03
CA ALA A 191 -3.47 0.05 14.06
C ALA A 191 -3.40 1.10 12.94
N GLY A 192 -4.34 2.05 12.91
CA GLY A 192 -4.38 3.14 11.93
C GLY A 192 -3.41 4.28 12.23
N PHE A 193 -3.68 5.45 11.64
CA PHE A 193 -2.86 6.66 11.80
C PHE A 193 -2.52 6.98 13.26
N ARG A 194 -1.28 7.42 13.48
CA ARG A 194 -0.77 7.71 14.83
C ARG A 194 -1.47 8.93 15.40
N GLY A 195 -1.82 8.85 16.69
CA GLY A 195 -2.40 9.97 17.42
C GLY A 195 -1.43 11.14 17.57
N GLY A 196 -1.98 12.29 17.95
CA GLY A 196 -1.18 13.48 18.27
C GLY A 196 -0.35 13.28 19.53
N THR A 197 0.81 13.92 19.59
CA THR A 197 1.67 13.99 20.78
C THR A 197 1.73 15.42 21.29
N PHE A 198 1.91 15.63 22.59
CA PHE A 198 2.17 16.97 23.12
C PHE A 198 3.64 17.10 23.52
N LEU A 199 4.18 18.31 23.34
CA LEU A 199 5.49 18.70 23.85
C LEU A 199 5.32 19.99 24.66
N ASN A 200 5.68 19.96 25.94
CA ASN A 200 5.66 21.18 26.75
C ASN A 200 6.96 21.96 26.53
N HIS A 201 6.86 23.19 26.02
CA HIS A 201 8.03 24.06 25.97
C HIS A 201 8.30 24.63 27.37
N PRO A 202 9.57 24.71 27.81
CA PRO A 202 9.90 25.21 29.15
C PRO A 202 9.64 26.72 29.37
N VAL A 203 9.25 27.47 28.33
CA VAL A 203 9.26 28.95 28.38
C VAL A 203 8.21 29.60 27.48
N ILE A 204 7.91 29.01 26.31
CA ILE A 204 6.86 29.48 25.42
C ILE A 204 5.52 29.00 25.97
N MET A 205 4.62 29.94 26.26
CA MET A 205 3.31 29.69 26.85
C MET A 205 2.24 30.48 26.08
N GLY A 206 0.99 30.00 26.10
CA GLY A 206 -0.15 30.74 25.56
C GLY A 206 -0.13 30.91 24.04
N CYS A 207 0.35 29.90 23.31
CA CYS A 207 0.32 29.89 21.85
C CYS A 207 -1.13 30.02 21.34
N THR A 208 -1.40 30.96 20.44
CA THR A 208 -2.74 31.14 19.83
C THR A 208 -2.79 30.76 18.35
N GLY A 209 -1.66 30.31 17.79
CA GLY A 209 -1.54 29.91 16.40
C GLY A 209 -2.11 28.52 16.14
N PHE A 210 -2.63 28.30 14.93
CA PHE A 210 -3.07 26.97 14.49
C PHE A 210 -1.92 25.98 14.28
N ALA A 211 -0.69 26.48 14.22
CA ALA A 211 0.54 25.71 14.07
C ALA A 211 1.68 26.47 14.76
N VAL A 212 2.53 25.73 15.46
CA VAL A 212 3.86 26.16 15.91
C VAL A 212 4.91 25.18 15.37
N ALA A 213 6.18 25.62 15.32
CA ALA A 213 7.26 24.70 14.97
C ALA A 213 7.31 23.57 16.00
N GLU A 214 7.65 22.36 15.57
CA GLU A 214 7.68 21.19 16.45
C GLU A 214 8.58 21.39 17.68
N ALA A 215 9.69 22.13 17.52
CA ALA A 215 10.61 22.47 18.60
C ALA A 215 10.04 23.46 19.63
N ASP A 216 9.04 24.25 19.25
CA ASP A 216 8.44 25.30 20.10
C ASP A 216 7.37 24.72 21.05
N GLY A 217 7.13 23.41 21.01
CA GLY A 217 6.13 22.73 21.84
C GLY A 217 4.71 22.76 21.28
N GLY A 218 3.71 22.44 22.10
CA GLY A 218 2.28 22.41 21.75
C GLY A 218 1.69 21.01 21.64
N ALA A 219 0.38 20.95 21.37
CA ALA A 219 -0.35 19.71 21.13
C ALA A 219 -0.33 19.39 19.63
N ALA A 220 0.60 18.54 19.18
CA ALA A 220 0.65 18.12 17.79
C ALA A 220 -0.63 17.37 17.41
N ARG A 221 -1.13 17.65 16.20
CA ARG A 221 -2.22 16.90 15.59
C ARG A 221 -1.77 15.47 15.29
N GLY A 222 -2.71 14.53 15.35
CA GLY A 222 -2.49 13.18 14.84
C GLY A 222 -2.32 13.16 13.33
N GLU A 223 -1.81 12.03 12.82
CA GLU A 223 -1.72 11.77 11.40
C GLU A 223 -3.10 11.62 10.76
N GLY A 224 -3.15 11.81 9.44
CA GLY A 224 -4.32 11.52 8.65
C GLY A 224 -3.94 11.29 7.19
N VAL A 225 -4.94 11.23 6.31
CA VAL A 225 -4.73 11.09 4.85
C VAL A 225 -3.92 12.23 4.23
N ALA A 226 -3.84 13.39 4.89
CA ALA A 226 -2.96 14.49 4.50
C ALA A 226 -1.47 14.23 4.86
N GLY A 227 -1.17 13.15 5.58
CA GLY A 227 0.11 12.91 6.24
C GLY A 227 0.23 13.61 7.59
N THR A 228 1.44 13.73 8.11
CA THR A 228 1.76 14.65 9.21
C THR A 228 1.72 16.07 8.67
N VAL A 229 0.62 16.79 8.87
CA VAL A 229 0.65 18.25 8.77
C VAL A 229 1.12 18.75 10.13
N SER A 230 2.41 18.50 10.44
CA SER A 230 3.04 18.89 11.69
C SER A 230 3.09 20.41 11.79
N GLY A 231 2.11 20.93 12.52
CA GLY A 231 2.24 22.17 13.25
C GLY A 231 1.57 21.91 14.59
N GLY A 232 2.28 22.13 15.69
CA GLY A 232 1.69 22.01 17.03
C GLY A 232 0.45 22.89 17.11
N GLY A 233 -0.67 22.37 17.59
CA GLY A 233 -1.79 23.20 18.00
C GLY A 233 -1.40 23.97 19.25
N GLY A 234 -1.58 25.30 19.22
CA GLY A 234 -1.50 26.16 20.39
C GLY A 234 -2.69 25.97 21.33
#